data_AF-A0A9P7ASG3-F1
#
_entry.id   AF-A0A9P7ASG3-F1
#
_cell.length_a   1.000
_cell.length_b   1.000
_cell.length_c   1.000
_cell.angle_alpha   90.00
_cell.angle_beta   90.00
_cell.angle_gamma   90.00
#
_symmetry.space_group_name_H-M   'P 1'
#
loop_
_entity.id
_entity.type
_entity.pdbx_description
1 polymer ?
#
loop_
_entity_poly.entity_id
_entity_poly.type
_entity_poly.pdbx_seq_one_letter_code
_entity_poly.pdbx_strand_id
1 'polypeptide(L)'
;MSLFVHRPHNSGHYTIEACETSQYENHLCAILSLPLGSTSLKVSSAAMLNIIGTSSNMAEVMNFASKCIKTDGCVVTIMGNSDSEVHSCLRPLLKALPSGSTKEELTMYAPETSAQGSVIMGSDSNLPVILPAAHILDWFKIPYELTIVSAHCTPDHLVKYARSASSRRLRTIIAGAGGTAHLPGMVAAMTMLPVMDIMQMQRGIPVETVAINSSMNAGLLAVWILRAGIPHLFADIDAYLRGLEGEVIVKVKKLEEVGWEKYEVK
;
A
#
# COMPACT_ATOMS: atom_id res chain seq x y z
N MET A 1 6.75 7.23 31.24
CA MET A 1 5.46 6.73 30.73
C MET A 1 4.45 7.87 30.79
N SER A 2 4.30 8.61 29.68
CA SER A 2 3.09 9.35 29.31
C SER A 2 3.15 9.61 27.81
N LEU A 3 2.01 9.45 27.17
CA LEU A 3 1.72 9.71 25.76
C LEU A 3 2.14 11.14 25.35
N PHE A 4 2.54 11.33 24.08
CA PHE A 4 1.98 12.31 23.13
C PHE A 4 2.83 12.38 21.84
N VAL A 5 2.23 11.93 20.73
CA VAL A 5 2.67 12.17 19.34
C VAL A 5 2.26 13.60 18.93
N HIS A 6 2.95 14.17 17.93
CA HIS A 6 2.73 15.45 17.24
C HIS A 6 3.37 16.70 17.86
N ARG A 7 4.68 16.82 17.67
CA ARG A 7 5.35 18.12 17.70
C ARG A 7 6.13 18.32 16.39
N PRO A 8 6.01 19.47 15.70
CA PRO A 8 6.73 19.80 14.46
C PRO A 8 8.25 19.96 14.63
N HIS A 9 8.83 19.36 15.67
CA HIS A 9 10.16 19.70 16.18
C HIS A 9 11.24 18.72 15.70
N ASN A 10 10.94 17.68 14.94
CA ASN A 10 11.92 16.62 14.67
C ASN A 10 12.44 16.49 13.23
N SER A 11 12.07 17.37 12.32
CA SER A 11 12.55 17.31 10.92
C SER A 11 13.09 18.62 10.36
N GLY A 12 13.17 19.67 11.18
CA GLY A 12 13.61 20.99 10.72
C GLY A 12 14.37 21.82 11.75
N HIS A 13 14.89 21.20 12.83
CA HIS A 13 15.71 21.96 13.77
C HIS A 13 16.93 22.50 13.03
N TYR A 14 17.13 23.83 13.04
CA TYR A 14 18.31 24.43 12.42
C TYR A 14 19.62 23.80 12.94
N THR A 15 19.61 23.26 14.16
CA THR A 15 20.78 22.57 14.72
C THR A 15 21.14 21.27 13.99
N ILE A 16 20.20 20.63 13.31
CA ILE A 16 20.45 19.38 12.58
C ILE A 16 21.31 19.66 11.34
N GLU A 17 20.91 20.67 10.56
CA GLU A 17 21.55 20.95 9.26
C GLU A 17 22.59 22.07 9.33
N ALA A 18 22.44 23.01 10.27
CA ALA A 18 23.27 24.21 10.33
C ALA A 18 24.35 24.20 11.41
N CYS A 19 24.34 23.29 12.38
CA CYS A 19 25.34 23.22 13.46
C CYS A 19 26.30 22.03 13.30
N GLU A 20 27.51 22.14 13.90
CA GLU A 20 28.52 21.07 13.97
C GLU A 20 27.96 19.77 14.53
N THR A 21 27.28 19.86 15.67
CA THR A 21 26.61 18.74 16.33
C THR A 21 25.15 19.07 16.56
N SER A 22 24.27 18.14 16.17
CA SER A 22 22.83 18.34 16.31
C SER A 22 22.38 18.30 17.77
N GLN A 23 21.24 18.93 18.08
CA GLN A 23 20.63 18.82 19.41
C GLN A 23 20.35 17.36 19.80
N TYR A 24 19.91 16.53 18.84
CA TYR A 24 19.64 15.11 19.07
C TYR A 24 20.90 14.34 19.43
N GLU A 25 21.98 14.55 18.67
CA GLU A 25 23.26 13.91 18.93
C GLU A 25 23.84 14.35 20.28
N ASN A 26 23.81 15.64 20.60
CA ASN A 26 24.23 16.12 21.92
C ASN A 26 23.37 15.57 23.06
N HIS A 27 22.08 15.35 22.82
CA HIS A 27 21.20 14.69 23.79
C HIS A 27 21.58 13.22 24.01
N LEU A 28 21.88 12.49 22.93
CA LEU A 28 22.38 11.11 23.02
C LEU A 28 23.73 11.05 23.73
N CYS A 29 24.67 11.95 23.41
CA CYS A 29 25.95 12.04 24.10
C CYS A 29 25.76 12.28 25.60
N ALA A 30 24.85 13.17 25.99
CA ALA A 30 24.54 13.40 27.39
C ALA A 30 23.99 12.14 28.09
N ILE A 31 23.05 11.41 27.46
CA ILE A 31 22.50 10.16 28.00
C ILE A 31 23.58 9.08 28.14
N LEU A 32 24.43 8.96 27.13
CA LEU A 32 25.50 7.96 27.07
C LEU A 32 26.77 8.37 27.83
N SER A 33 26.75 9.53 28.52
CA SER A 33 27.91 10.10 29.20
C SER A 33 29.15 10.28 28.29
N LEU A 34 28.92 10.57 27.01
CA LEU A 34 29.93 10.92 26.03
C LEU A 34 30.19 12.44 26.03
N PRO A 35 31.37 12.89 25.58
CA PRO A 35 31.65 14.31 25.39
C PRO A 35 30.61 14.98 24.46
N LEU A 36 30.17 16.17 24.84
CA LEU A 36 29.29 16.98 24.00
C LEU A 36 30.06 17.54 22.80
N GLY A 37 29.41 17.53 21.64
CA GLY A 37 29.92 18.16 20.43
C GLY A 37 29.57 19.64 20.33
N SER A 38 30.23 20.34 19.40
CA SER A 38 30.10 21.79 19.21
C SER A 38 28.71 22.17 18.68
N THR A 39 28.09 23.20 19.25
CA THR A 39 26.83 23.78 18.75
C THR A 39 27.06 24.95 17.79
N SER A 40 28.31 25.15 17.35
CA SER A 40 28.66 26.24 16.42
C SER A 40 28.02 26.02 15.05
N LEU A 41 27.67 27.12 14.37
CA LEU A 41 27.14 27.05 13.01
C LEU A 41 28.24 26.66 12.00
N LYS A 42 27.91 25.75 11.08
CA LYS A 42 28.72 25.39 9.90
C LYS A 42 28.67 26.46 8.80
N VAL A 43 27.68 27.35 8.89
CA VAL A 43 27.33 28.35 7.87
C VAL A 43 27.29 29.75 8.48
N SER A 44 27.49 30.78 7.66
CA SER A 44 27.49 32.18 8.09
C SER A 44 26.15 32.64 8.67
N SER A 45 25.04 32.07 8.21
CA SER A 45 23.69 32.36 8.70
C SER A 45 22.75 31.19 8.40
N ALA A 46 21.78 30.96 9.28
CA ALA A 46 20.74 29.95 9.08
C ALA A 46 19.37 30.51 9.47
N ALA A 47 18.34 30.11 8.73
CA ALA A 47 16.95 30.47 9.01
C ALA A 47 16.05 29.24 8.86
N MET A 48 15.06 29.11 9.74
CA MET A 48 14.02 28.08 9.66
C MET A 48 12.70 28.76 9.31
N LEU A 49 12.07 28.35 8.21
CA LEU A 49 10.79 28.87 7.76
C LEU A 49 9.72 27.79 7.89
N ASN A 50 8.66 28.07 8.67
CA ASN A 50 7.50 27.20 8.70
C ASN A 50 6.57 27.56 7.53
N ILE A 51 6.46 26.66 6.56
CA ILE A 51 5.58 26.77 5.40
C ILE A 51 4.24 26.03 5.60
N ILE A 52 4.05 25.39 6.75
CA ILE A 52 2.79 24.71 7.11
C ILE A 52 1.80 25.77 7.61
N GLY A 53 0.64 25.85 6.98
CA GLY A 53 -0.44 26.79 7.32
C GLY A 53 -0.56 28.00 6.40
N THR A 54 0.35 28.20 5.44
CA THR A 54 0.20 29.21 4.37
C THR A 54 -0.72 28.74 3.25
N SER A 55 -0.87 27.42 3.07
CA SER A 55 -1.83 26.80 2.13
C SER A 55 -2.26 25.43 2.66
N SER A 56 -3.51 25.05 2.39
CA SER A 56 -4.03 23.70 2.63
C SER A 56 -3.68 22.72 1.50
N ASN A 57 -2.96 23.19 0.47
CA ASN A 57 -2.62 22.40 -0.70
C ASN A 57 -1.14 21.96 -0.67
N MET A 58 -0.92 20.64 -0.60
CA MET A 58 0.43 20.06 -0.61
C MET A 58 1.19 20.32 -1.92
N ALA A 59 0.50 20.65 -3.02
CA ALA A 59 1.14 21.00 -4.29
C ALA A 59 2.04 22.25 -4.18
N GLU A 60 1.69 23.23 -3.34
CA GLU A 60 2.50 24.43 -3.14
C GLU A 60 3.81 24.11 -2.40
N VAL A 61 3.72 23.27 -1.36
CA VAL A 61 4.87 22.76 -0.61
C VAL A 61 5.79 21.97 -1.54
N MET A 62 5.23 21.10 -2.38
CA MET A 62 6.00 20.31 -3.34
C MET A 62 6.66 21.17 -4.42
N ASN A 63 6.01 22.25 -4.87
CA ASN A 63 6.60 23.19 -5.83
C ASN A 63 7.78 23.95 -5.22
N PHE A 64 7.65 24.40 -3.97
CA PHE A 64 8.76 25.02 -3.25
C PHE A 64 9.94 24.05 -3.08
N ALA A 65 9.69 22.84 -2.58
CA ALA A 65 10.72 21.81 -2.42
C ALA A 65 11.42 21.46 -3.76
N SER A 66 10.65 21.35 -4.85
CA SER A 66 11.18 21.11 -6.20
C SER A 66 12.06 22.24 -6.74
N LYS A 67 11.88 23.48 -6.27
CA LYS A 67 12.78 24.59 -6.58
C LYS A 67 14.03 24.55 -5.72
N CYS A 68 13.88 24.29 -4.41
CA CYS A 68 14.99 24.21 -3.47
C CYS A 68 15.98 23.11 -3.82
N ILE A 69 15.51 21.93 -4.25
CA ILE A 69 16.37 20.78 -4.58
C ILE A 69 17.31 21.05 -5.77
N LYS A 70 17.10 22.16 -6.50
CA LYS A 70 18.00 22.62 -7.57
C LYS A 70 19.15 23.47 -7.07
N THR A 71 19.10 23.92 -5.82
CA THR A 71 20.17 24.68 -5.17
C THR A 71 21.21 23.70 -4.64
N ASP A 72 22.49 23.99 -4.91
CA ASP A 72 23.59 23.17 -4.44
C ASP A 72 23.64 23.12 -2.90
N GLY A 73 23.91 21.93 -2.36
CA GLY A 73 23.88 21.68 -0.91
C GLY A 73 22.48 21.66 -0.27
N CYS A 74 21.39 21.72 -1.04
CA CYS A 74 20.04 21.60 -0.50
C CYS A 74 19.75 20.16 -0.03
N VAL A 75 19.28 20.04 1.21
CA VAL A 75 18.76 18.79 1.78
C VAL A 75 17.25 18.88 1.90
N VAL A 76 16.53 17.91 1.35
CA VAL A 76 15.08 17.79 1.46
C VAL A 76 14.74 16.51 2.22
N THR A 77 14.16 16.66 3.41
CA THR A 77 13.68 15.54 4.22
C THR A 77 12.19 15.32 3.98
N ILE A 78 11.81 14.11 3.59
CA ILE A 78 10.41 13.72 3.36
C ILE A 78 9.96 12.86 4.53
N MET A 79 8.79 13.16 5.08
CA MET A 79 8.12 12.32 6.07
C MET A 79 6.70 12.03 5.61
N GLY A 80 6.20 10.84 5.97
CA GLY A 80 4.84 10.41 5.71
C GLY A 80 4.39 9.43 6.80
N ASN A 81 3.09 9.16 6.85
CA ASN A 81 2.51 8.22 7.81
C ASN A 81 2.69 6.75 7.38
N SER A 82 3.23 6.53 6.18
CA SER A 82 3.60 5.22 5.65
C SER A 82 4.69 5.33 4.58
N ASP A 83 5.43 4.23 4.36
CA ASP A 83 6.43 4.15 3.29
C ASP A 83 5.82 4.47 1.92
N SER A 84 4.58 4.05 1.66
CA SER A 84 3.88 4.36 0.41
C SER A 84 3.70 5.86 0.21
N GLU A 85 3.32 6.60 1.26
CA GLU A 85 3.15 8.05 1.21
C GLU A 85 4.50 8.73 0.96
N VAL A 86 5.56 8.29 1.65
CA VAL A 86 6.93 8.77 1.44
C VAL A 86 7.37 8.55 -0.01
N HIS A 87 7.19 7.36 -0.57
CA HIS A 87 7.56 7.06 -1.96
C HIS A 87 6.76 7.90 -2.96
N SER A 88 5.45 8.09 -2.74
CA SER A 88 4.62 8.94 -3.59
C SER A 88 5.07 10.41 -3.58
N CYS A 89 5.46 10.94 -2.42
CA CYS A 89 6.02 12.29 -2.30
C CYS A 89 7.44 12.40 -2.87
N LEU A 90 8.24 11.34 -2.81
CA LEU A 90 9.61 11.33 -3.31
C LEU A 90 9.68 11.35 -4.84
N ARG A 91 8.75 10.68 -5.54
CA ARG A 91 8.82 10.52 -7.00
C ARG A 91 8.86 11.85 -7.78
N PRO A 92 8.01 12.85 -7.50
CA PRO A 92 8.11 14.17 -8.14
C PRO A 92 9.44 14.87 -7.89
N LEU A 93 10.02 14.73 -6.69
CA LEU A 93 11.28 15.37 -6.32
C LEU A 93 12.48 14.75 -7.05
N LEU A 94 12.52 13.41 -7.15
CA LEU A 94 13.53 12.73 -7.96
C LEU A 94 13.48 13.16 -9.44
N LYS A 95 12.27 13.34 -9.99
CA LYS A 95 12.10 13.88 -11.36
C LYS A 95 12.57 15.33 -11.49
N ALA A 96 12.56 16.10 -10.40
CA ALA A 96 12.92 17.53 -10.39
C ALA A 96 14.43 17.78 -10.15
N LEU A 97 15.22 16.73 -9.86
CA LEU A 97 16.66 16.84 -9.64
C LEU A 97 17.37 17.45 -10.87
N PRO A 98 18.41 18.31 -10.68
CA PRO A 98 19.13 18.96 -11.78
C PRO A 98 19.71 17.98 -12.80
N SER A 99 20.24 16.86 -12.33
CA SER A 99 20.81 15.78 -13.14
C SER A 99 19.74 14.87 -13.76
N GLY A 100 18.48 15.03 -13.33
CA GLY A 100 17.43 14.02 -13.44
C GLY A 100 17.73 12.77 -12.62
N SER A 101 16.72 11.93 -12.41
CA SER A 101 16.91 10.54 -11.97
C SER A 101 16.70 9.60 -13.15
N THR A 102 17.53 8.57 -13.23
CA THR A 102 17.33 7.48 -14.19
C THR A 102 16.02 6.75 -13.92
N LYS A 103 15.49 6.04 -14.93
CA LYS A 103 14.25 5.27 -14.78
C LYS A 103 14.40 4.16 -13.74
N GLU A 104 15.59 3.60 -13.64
CA GLU A 104 16.00 2.60 -12.67
C GLU A 104 15.98 3.17 -11.25
N GLU A 105 16.59 4.33 -11.01
CA GLU A 105 16.55 5.02 -9.71
C GLU A 105 15.13 5.42 -9.31
N LEU A 106 14.36 5.98 -10.24
CA LEU A 106 12.95 6.31 -10.00
C LEU A 106 12.15 5.08 -9.60
N THR A 107 12.39 3.93 -10.23
CA THR A 107 11.70 2.68 -9.90
C THR A 107 12.17 2.15 -8.55
N MET A 108 13.47 2.21 -8.27
CA MET A 108 14.07 1.72 -7.03
C MET A 108 13.59 2.51 -5.82
N TYR A 109 13.73 3.84 -5.86
CA TYR A 109 13.49 4.72 -4.71
C TYR A 109 12.07 5.24 -4.60
N ALA A 110 11.34 5.39 -5.71
CA ALA A 110 10.01 6.00 -5.70
C ALA A 110 9.11 5.37 -6.76
N PRO A 111 8.82 4.06 -6.68
CA PRO A 111 8.06 3.32 -7.69
C PRO A 111 6.75 4.01 -8.06
N GLU A 112 6.27 3.81 -9.30
CA GLU A 112 4.86 4.09 -9.57
C GLU A 112 3.99 3.18 -8.74
N THR A 113 2.77 3.63 -8.43
CA THR A 113 1.70 2.76 -7.95
C THR A 113 1.48 1.65 -8.97
N SER A 114 2.23 0.57 -8.79
CA SER A 114 2.09 -0.68 -9.52
C SER A 114 0.87 -1.42 -8.99
N ALA A 115 0.37 -2.39 -9.76
CA ALA A 115 -0.58 -3.36 -9.25
C ALA A 115 -0.10 -3.90 -7.89
N GLN A 116 -0.95 -3.80 -6.88
CA GLN A 116 -0.73 -4.29 -5.53
C GLN A 116 -1.44 -5.63 -5.32
N GLY A 117 -2.56 -5.84 -6.01
CA GLY A 117 -3.19 -7.14 -6.18
C GLY A 117 -2.98 -7.70 -7.59
N SER A 118 -3.13 -9.01 -7.74
CA SER A 118 -3.32 -9.61 -9.06
C SER A 118 -4.47 -10.59 -9.02
N VAL A 119 -5.32 -10.53 -10.04
CA VAL A 119 -6.47 -11.41 -10.23
C VAL A 119 -6.20 -12.26 -11.46
N ILE A 120 -5.95 -13.55 -11.25
CA ILE A 120 -5.63 -14.48 -12.33
C ILE A 120 -6.70 -15.55 -12.48
N MET A 121 -6.90 -16.00 -13.71
CA MET A 121 -7.82 -17.09 -14.01
C MET A 121 -7.25 -18.10 -15.01
N GLY A 122 -7.64 -19.36 -14.90
CA GLY A 122 -7.16 -20.42 -15.80
C GLY A 122 -7.69 -20.32 -17.23
N SER A 123 -8.87 -19.74 -17.40
CA SER A 123 -9.56 -19.49 -18.68
C SER A 123 -10.55 -18.34 -18.48
N ASP A 124 -10.80 -17.60 -19.56
CA ASP A 124 -11.84 -16.59 -19.72
C ASP A 124 -13.25 -17.04 -19.28
N SER A 125 -13.58 -18.32 -19.40
CA SER A 125 -14.84 -18.88 -18.88
C SER A 125 -15.03 -18.69 -17.37
N ASN A 126 -13.95 -18.48 -16.61
CA ASN A 126 -13.99 -18.19 -15.18
C ASN A 126 -14.18 -16.70 -14.87
N LEU A 127 -14.20 -15.83 -15.89
CA LEU A 127 -14.33 -14.38 -15.72
C LEU A 127 -15.59 -14.00 -14.93
N PRO A 128 -16.80 -14.54 -15.19
CA PRO A 128 -17.99 -14.22 -14.41
C PRO A 128 -17.85 -14.54 -12.92
N VAL A 129 -17.10 -15.60 -12.60
CA VAL A 129 -16.85 -16.01 -11.21
C VAL A 129 -15.83 -15.10 -10.56
N ILE A 130 -14.79 -14.63 -11.26
CA ILE A 130 -13.70 -13.85 -10.65
C ILE A 130 -13.99 -12.35 -10.56
N LEU A 131 -14.85 -11.80 -11.43
CA LEU A 131 -15.17 -10.37 -11.50
C LEU A 131 -15.58 -9.74 -10.15
N PRO A 132 -16.37 -10.40 -9.28
CA PRO A 132 -16.67 -9.84 -7.96
C PRO A 132 -15.42 -9.55 -7.11
N ALA A 133 -14.33 -10.33 -7.24
CA ALA A 133 -13.06 -10.01 -6.58
C ALA A 133 -12.46 -8.70 -7.10
N ALA A 134 -12.46 -8.54 -8.42
CA ALA A 134 -11.94 -7.35 -9.09
C ALA A 134 -12.72 -6.09 -8.67
N HIS A 135 -14.06 -6.18 -8.62
CA HIS A 135 -14.92 -5.10 -8.15
C HIS A 135 -14.66 -4.71 -6.69
N ILE A 136 -14.32 -5.67 -5.82
CA ILE A 136 -13.91 -5.36 -4.45
C ILE A 136 -12.60 -4.55 -4.46
N LEU A 137 -11.61 -4.96 -5.24
CA LEU A 137 -10.35 -4.21 -5.35
C LEU A 137 -10.59 -2.79 -5.90
N ASP A 138 -11.48 -2.63 -6.89
CA ASP A 138 -11.91 -1.32 -7.39
C ASP A 138 -12.57 -0.46 -6.31
N TRP A 139 -13.48 -1.05 -5.51
CA TRP A 139 -14.18 -0.37 -4.42
C TRP A 139 -13.21 0.21 -3.38
N PHE A 140 -12.20 -0.57 -3.00
CA PHE A 140 -11.15 -0.17 -2.07
C PHE A 140 -9.99 0.59 -2.74
N LYS A 141 -10.12 0.94 -4.03
CA LYS A 141 -9.11 1.68 -4.81
C LYS A 141 -7.72 1.03 -4.79
N ILE A 142 -7.68 -0.29 -4.73
CA ILE A 142 -6.44 -1.07 -4.76
C ILE A 142 -6.09 -1.31 -6.22
N PRO A 143 -4.94 -0.83 -6.72
CA PRO A 143 -4.54 -1.11 -8.09
C PRO A 143 -4.27 -2.62 -8.24
N TYR A 144 -4.80 -3.22 -9.31
CA TYR A 144 -4.60 -4.63 -9.60
C TYR A 144 -4.39 -4.88 -11.09
N GLU A 145 -3.81 -6.02 -11.41
CA GLU A 145 -3.83 -6.58 -12.75
C GLU A 145 -4.86 -7.70 -12.84
N LEU A 146 -5.50 -7.87 -13.99
CA LEU A 146 -6.40 -8.98 -14.27
C LEU A 146 -5.94 -9.67 -15.56
N THR A 147 -5.62 -10.96 -15.48
CA THR A 147 -5.05 -11.70 -16.62
C THR A 147 -5.37 -13.20 -16.59
N ILE A 148 -5.11 -13.87 -17.71
CA ILE A 148 -5.31 -15.31 -17.87
C ILE A 148 -3.96 -16.02 -17.72
N VAL A 149 -3.89 -16.97 -16.80
CA VAL A 149 -2.73 -17.83 -16.54
C VAL A 149 -3.21 -19.26 -16.42
N SER A 150 -2.95 -20.09 -17.44
CA SER A 150 -3.38 -21.49 -17.44
C SER A 150 -2.28 -22.41 -16.91
N ALA A 151 -2.59 -23.16 -15.86
CA ALA A 151 -1.70 -24.18 -15.31
C ALA A 151 -1.51 -25.39 -16.23
N HIS A 152 -2.49 -25.67 -17.09
CA HIS A 152 -2.48 -26.87 -17.96
C HIS A 152 -2.01 -26.53 -19.37
N CYS A 153 -2.49 -25.42 -19.93
CA CYS A 153 -2.20 -25.06 -21.32
C CYS A 153 -0.91 -24.23 -21.46
N THR A 154 -0.51 -23.50 -20.42
CA THR A 154 0.65 -22.58 -20.48
C THR A 154 1.52 -22.67 -19.20
N PRO A 155 2.06 -23.86 -18.85
CA PRO A 155 2.80 -24.05 -17.59
C PRO A 155 4.04 -23.17 -17.48
N ASP A 156 4.81 -22.98 -18.57
CA ASP A 156 6.00 -22.11 -18.54
C ASP A 156 5.64 -20.65 -18.29
N HIS A 157 4.49 -20.20 -18.80
CA HIS A 157 3.99 -18.86 -18.53
C HIS A 157 3.60 -18.71 -17.06
N LEU A 158 2.93 -19.71 -16.47
CA LEU A 158 2.62 -19.74 -15.04
C LEU A 158 3.89 -19.63 -14.19
N VAL A 159 4.93 -20.40 -14.50
CA VAL A 159 6.21 -20.38 -13.76
C VAL A 159 6.84 -18.98 -13.82
N LYS A 160 6.92 -18.39 -15.02
CA LYS A 160 7.46 -17.03 -15.22
C LYS A 160 6.63 -15.99 -14.47
N TYR A 161 5.32 -16.10 -14.54
CA TYR A 161 4.38 -15.22 -13.87
C TYR A 161 4.55 -15.27 -12.34
N ALA A 162 4.53 -16.46 -11.75
CA ALA A 162 4.59 -16.65 -10.30
C ALA A 162 5.94 -16.20 -9.72
N ARG A 163 7.06 -16.60 -10.36
CA ARG A 163 8.41 -16.22 -9.90
C ARG A 163 8.70 -14.72 -10.04
N SER A 164 8.09 -14.05 -11.01
CA SER A 164 8.25 -12.59 -11.19
C SER A 164 7.24 -11.76 -10.39
N ALA A 165 6.23 -12.37 -9.76
CA ALA A 165 5.16 -11.64 -9.09
C ALA A 165 5.66 -10.66 -8.02
N SER A 166 6.60 -11.11 -7.18
CA SER A 166 7.20 -10.28 -6.13
C SER A 166 8.07 -9.15 -6.70
N SER A 167 8.85 -9.40 -7.75
CA SER A 167 9.65 -8.34 -8.39
C SER A 167 8.79 -7.31 -9.13
N ARG A 168 7.60 -7.71 -9.58
CA ARG A 168 6.55 -6.81 -10.09
C ARG A 168 5.77 -6.08 -8.98
N ARG A 169 6.15 -6.29 -7.71
CA ARG A 169 5.60 -5.64 -6.50
C ARG A 169 4.13 -5.95 -6.23
N LEU A 170 3.66 -7.09 -6.75
CA LEU A 170 2.41 -7.64 -6.28
C LEU A 170 2.54 -7.95 -4.79
N ARG A 171 1.50 -7.67 -4.02
CA ARG A 171 1.42 -7.95 -2.58
C ARG A 171 0.47 -9.10 -2.28
N THR A 172 -0.40 -9.46 -3.21
CA THR A 172 -1.38 -10.54 -3.06
C THR A 172 -1.84 -11.05 -4.42
N ILE A 173 -2.21 -12.33 -4.52
CA ILE A 173 -2.73 -12.93 -5.75
C ILE A 173 -4.05 -13.65 -5.46
N ILE A 174 -5.09 -13.34 -6.23
CA ILE A 174 -6.39 -14.01 -6.23
C ILE A 174 -6.44 -14.90 -7.46
N ALA A 175 -6.52 -16.22 -7.28
CA ALA A 175 -6.51 -17.18 -8.37
C ALA A 175 -7.86 -17.90 -8.47
N GLY A 176 -8.51 -17.79 -9.64
CA GLY A 176 -9.71 -18.54 -9.99
C GLY A 176 -9.41 -19.69 -10.95
N ALA A 177 -9.81 -20.91 -10.59
CA ALA A 177 -9.79 -22.03 -11.50
C ALA A 177 -11.07 -22.87 -11.38
N GLY A 178 -11.63 -23.24 -12.53
CA GLY A 178 -12.72 -24.21 -12.63
C GLY A 178 -12.20 -25.65 -12.76
N GLY A 179 -13.00 -26.62 -12.31
CA GLY A 179 -12.68 -28.04 -12.43
C GLY A 179 -11.51 -28.48 -11.54
N THR A 180 -10.41 -28.94 -12.14
CA THR A 180 -9.17 -29.33 -11.43
C THR A 180 -8.30 -28.09 -11.17
N ALA A 181 -8.56 -27.42 -10.04
CA ALA A 181 -7.97 -26.12 -9.70
C ALA A 181 -6.49 -26.17 -9.29
N HIS A 182 -5.59 -26.57 -10.18
CA HIS A 182 -4.15 -26.58 -9.89
C HIS A 182 -3.51 -25.18 -9.89
N LEU A 183 -4.14 -24.18 -10.50
CA LEU A 183 -3.55 -22.84 -10.69
C LEU A 183 -3.13 -22.18 -9.35
N PRO A 184 -4.02 -22.00 -8.36
CA PRO A 184 -3.67 -21.40 -7.07
C PRO A 184 -2.52 -22.12 -6.37
N GLY A 185 -2.59 -23.44 -6.26
CA GLY A 185 -1.54 -24.25 -5.61
C GLY A 185 -0.19 -24.16 -6.32
N MET A 186 -0.19 -24.20 -7.65
CA MET A 186 1.05 -24.07 -8.45
C MET A 186 1.67 -22.68 -8.34
N VAL A 187 0.84 -21.63 -8.29
CA VAL A 187 1.33 -20.26 -8.09
C VAL A 187 1.91 -20.11 -6.68
N ALA A 188 1.19 -20.57 -5.65
CA ALA A 188 1.63 -20.53 -4.26
C ALA A 188 2.95 -21.31 -4.03
N ALA A 189 3.17 -22.39 -4.78
CA ALA A 189 4.41 -23.15 -4.73
C ALA A 189 5.65 -22.39 -5.25
N MET A 190 5.44 -21.33 -6.02
CA MET A 190 6.48 -20.63 -6.78
C MET A 190 6.63 -19.15 -6.42
N THR A 191 5.83 -18.66 -5.47
CA THR A 191 5.85 -17.28 -4.99
C THR A 191 5.84 -17.24 -3.46
N MET A 192 6.36 -16.15 -2.90
CA MET A 192 6.27 -15.86 -1.46
C MET A 192 5.06 -15.00 -1.11
N LEU A 193 4.27 -14.61 -2.11
CA LEU A 193 3.08 -13.79 -1.93
C LEU A 193 1.91 -14.64 -1.43
N PRO A 194 1.01 -14.07 -0.62
CA PRO A 194 -0.23 -14.74 -0.25
C PRO A 194 -1.08 -14.98 -1.50
N VAL A 195 -1.61 -16.20 -1.61
CA VAL A 195 -2.46 -16.64 -2.73
C VAL A 195 -3.81 -17.09 -2.19
N MET A 196 -4.87 -16.44 -2.65
CA MET A 196 -6.25 -16.82 -2.37
C MET A 196 -6.79 -17.72 -3.47
N ASP A 197 -7.53 -18.74 -3.05
CA ASP A 197 -8.21 -19.70 -3.92
C ASP A 197 -9.69 -19.75 -3.58
N ILE A 198 -10.47 -20.15 -4.57
CA ILE A 198 -11.91 -20.39 -4.50
C ILE A 198 -12.20 -21.91 -4.44
N MET A 199 -11.16 -22.76 -4.36
CA MET A 199 -11.20 -24.23 -4.28
C MET A 199 -10.30 -24.83 -3.19
N GLN A 200 -10.44 -26.14 -2.91
CA GLN A 200 -9.71 -26.84 -1.84
C GLN A 200 -8.27 -27.25 -2.23
N MET A 201 -7.35 -27.16 -1.27
CA MET A 201 -5.92 -27.46 -1.45
C MET A 201 -5.36 -28.56 -0.52
N GLN A 202 -4.28 -29.21 -0.95
CA GLN A 202 -3.55 -30.23 -0.18
C GLN A 202 -2.58 -29.61 0.84
N ARG A 203 -2.21 -30.37 1.88
CA ARG A 203 -1.29 -29.92 2.94
C ARG A 203 0.12 -29.66 2.41
N GLY A 204 0.77 -28.60 2.89
CA GLY A 204 2.21 -28.34 2.71
C GLY A 204 2.54 -26.99 2.07
N ILE A 205 1.65 -26.44 1.25
CA ILE A 205 1.78 -25.12 0.62
C ILE A 205 0.53 -24.31 0.97
N PRO A 206 0.65 -23.20 1.73
CA PRO A 206 -0.52 -22.47 2.19
C PRO A 206 -1.19 -21.75 1.02
N VAL A 207 -2.49 -22.00 0.89
CA VAL A 207 -3.38 -21.29 -0.02
C VAL A 207 -4.63 -20.95 0.79
N GLU A 208 -5.07 -19.71 0.69
CA GLU A 208 -6.22 -19.23 1.45
C GLU A 208 -7.50 -19.51 0.65
N THR A 209 -8.12 -20.65 0.94
CA THR A 209 -9.38 -21.05 0.32
C THR A 209 -10.57 -20.30 0.94
N VAL A 210 -11.30 -19.55 0.12
CA VAL A 210 -12.64 -19.02 0.46
C VAL A 210 -13.74 -19.98 0.00
N ALA A 211 -14.99 -19.66 0.33
CA ALA A 211 -16.14 -20.47 -0.11
C ALA A 211 -16.18 -20.63 -1.65
N ILE A 212 -16.69 -21.77 -2.10
CA ILE A 212 -16.80 -22.09 -3.54
C ILE A 212 -17.58 -20.97 -4.26
N ASN A 213 -17.06 -20.54 -5.40
CA ASN A 213 -17.57 -19.41 -6.21
C ASN A 213 -17.67 -18.07 -5.46
N SER A 214 -16.94 -17.90 -4.36
CA SER A 214 -16.98 -16.69 -3.53
C SER A 214 -15.79 -15.77 -3.79
N SER A 215 -15.57 -15.38 -5.05
CA SER A 215 -14.47 -14.47 -5.42
C SER A 215 -14.55 -13.12 -4.70
N MET A 216 -15.75 -12.63 -4.40
CA MET A 216 -15.96 -11.43 -3.58
C MET A 216 -15.24 -11.56 -2.23
N ASN A 217 -15.36 -12.70 -1.56
CA ASN A 217 -14.67 -12.96 -0.29
C ASN A 217 -13.16 -13.11 -0.47
N ALA A 218 -12.68 -13.62 -1.61
CA ALA A 218 -11.25 -13.63 -1.91
C ALA A 218 -10.71 -12.19 -2.07
N GLY A 219 -11.48 -11.32 -2.75
CA GLY A 219 -11.18 -9.88 -2.85
C GLY A 219 -11.14 -9.20 -1.48
N LEU A 220 -12.12 -9.46 -0.62
CA LEU A 220 -12.15 -8.93 0.74
C LEU A 220 -10.96 -9.46 1.55
N LEU A 221 -10.68 -10.76 1.53
CA LEU A 221 -9.52 -11.31 2.24
C LEU A 221 -8.21 -10.64 1.79
N ALA A 222 -8.04 -10.41 0.49
CA ALA A 222 -6.90 -9.69 -0.06
C ALA A 222 -6.80 -8.25 0.51
N VAL A 223 -7.90 -7.52 0.56
CA VAL A 223 -7.98 -6.19 1.21
C VAL A 223 -7.58 -6.27 2.69
N TRP A 224 -7.98 -7.32 3.41
CA TRP A 224 -7.69 -7.51 4.84
C TRP A 224 -6.22 -7.79 5.12
N ILE A 225 -5.52 -8.45 4.19
CA ILE A 225 -4.07 -8.62 4.25
C ILE A 225 -3.38 -7.31 3.93
N LEU A 226 -3.80 -6.64 2.86
CA LEU A 226 -3.18 -5.39 2.40
C LEU A 226 -3.31 -4.25 3.41
N ARG A 227 -4.39 -4.19 4.19
CA ARG A 227 -4.58 -3.15 5.22
C ARG A 227 -3.42 -3.06 6.21
N ALA A 228 -2.72 -4.17 6.48
CA ALA A 228 -1.59 -4.20 7.39
C ALA A 228 -0.47 -3.25 6.96
N GLY A 229 -0.35 -2.98 5.65
CA GLY A 229 0.64 -2.06 5.07
C GLY A 229 0.04 -0.88 4.30
N ILE A 230 -1.28 -0.63 4.39
CA ILE A 230 -1.96 0.45 3.67
C ILE A 230 -2.95 1.14 4.63
N PRO A 231 -2.57 2.28 5.24
CA PRO A 231 -3.35 2.88 6.33
C PRO A 231 -4.79 3.29 5.97
N HIS A 232 -5.05 3.81 4.76
CA HIS A 232 -6.39 4.27 4.39
C HIS A 232 -7.43 3.13 4.37
N LEU A 233 -6.98 1.89 4.11
CA LEU A 233 -7.86 0.72 4.10
C LEU A 233 -8.50 0.44 5.46
N PHE A 234 -7.92 0.89 6.57
CA PHE A 234 -8.58 0.74 7.87
C PHE A 234 -9.89 1.50 7.94
N ALA A 235 -9.91 2.76 7.48
CA ALA A 235 -11.11 3.57 7.46
C ALA A 235 -12.13 3.04 6.43
N ASP A 236 -11.65 2.61 5.27
CA ASP A 236 -12.53 2.10 4.22
C ASP A 236 -13.18 0.76 4.62
N ILE A 237 -12.44 -0.14 5.29
CA ILE A 237 -12.99 -1.40 5.81
C ILE A 237 -14.02 -1.11 6.91
N ASP A 238 -13.74 -0.17 7.82
CA ASP A 238 -14.70 0.23 8.85
C ASP A 238 -16.00 0.78 8.23
N ALA A 239 -15.88 1.64 7.21
CA ALA A 239 -17.03 2.14 6.46
C ALA A 239 -17.81 1.02 5.74
N TYR A 240 -17.10 0.06 5.14
CA TYR A 240 -17.72 -1.11 4.51
C TYR A 240 -18.51 -1.96 5.51
N LEU A 241 -17.94 -2.25 6.69
CA LEU A 241 -18.61 -3.04 7.74
C LEU A 241 -19.86 -2.34 8.27
N ARG A 242 -19.80 -1.02 8.50
CA ARG A 242 -20.99 -0.22 8.87
C ARG A 242 -22.05 -0.21 7.78
N GLY A 243 -21.63 -0.19 6.51
CA GLY A 243 -22.53 -0.28 5.35
C GLY A 243 -23.31 -1.59 5.35
N LEU A 244 -22.62 -2.72 5.57
CA LEU A 244 -23.26 -4.04 5.68
C LEU A 244 -24.27 -4.10 6.83
N GLU A 245 -23.90 -3.55 8.00
CA GLU A 245 -24.82 -3.47 9.14
C GLU A 245 -26.09 -2.68 8.77
N GLY A 246 -25.93 -1.52 8.11
CA GLY A 246 -27.04 -0.71 7.63
C GLY A 246 -27.96 -1.46 6.66
N GLU A 247 -27.38 -2.18 5.69
CA GLU A 247 -28.16 -2.99 4.74
C GLU A 247 -28.97 -4.10 5.43
N VAL A 248 -28.38 -4.77 6.42
CA VAL A 248 -29.06 -5.82 7.19
C VAL A 248 -30.21 -5.21 8.00
N ILE A 249 -30.00 -4.08 8.67
CA ILE A 249 -31.05 -3.39 9.43
C ILE A 249 -32.24 -3.02 8.53
N VAL A 250 -31.97 -2.55 7.30
CA VAL A 250 -33.04 -2.24 6.33
C VAL A 250 -33.81 -3.50 5.92
N LYS A 251 -33.11 -4.62 5.69
CA LYS A 251 -33.75 -5.91 5.37
C LYS A 251 -34.59 -6.44 6.53
N VAL A 252 -34.12 -6.31 7.77
CA VAL A 252 -34.86 -6.69 8.99
C VAL A 252 -36.15 -5.88 9.09
N LYS A 253 -36.09 -4.54 8.99
CA LYS A 253 -37.29 -3.69 9.03
C LYS A 253 -38.29 -4.05 7.94
N LYS A 254 -37.81 -4.25 6.71
CA LYS A 254 -38.68 -4.67 5.60
C LYS A 254 -39.35 -6.01 5.89
N LEU A 255 -38.63 -6.97 6.46
CA LEU A 255 -39.17 -8.29 6.83
C LEU A 255 -40.22 -8.18 7.95
N GLU A 256 -40.00 -7.33 8.93
CA GLU A 256 -40.97 -7.04 10.01
C GLU A 256 -42.24 -6.38 9.48
N GLU A 257 -42.12 -5.46 8.52
CA GLU A 257 -43.26 -4.74 7.92
C GLU A 257 -44.12 -5.61 7.00
N VAL A 258 -43.50 -6.40 6.12
CA VAL A 258 -44.23 -7.18 5.11
C VAL A 258 -44.58 -8.60 5.57
N GLY A 259 -43.90 -9.09 6.61
CA GLY A 259 -43.95 -10.48 7.05
C GLY A 259 -43.17 -11.43 6.13
N TRP A 260 -42.72 -12.57 6.67
CA TRP A 260 -41.89 -13.53 5.93
C TRP A 260 -42.57 -14.12 4.69
N GLU A 261 -43.90 -14.26 4.71
CA GLU A 261 -44.68 -14.83 3.59
C GLU A 261 -44.67 -13.95 2.33
N LYS A 262 -44.51 -12.63 2.49
CA LYS A 262 -44.54 -11.66 1.39
C LYS A 262 -43.18 -11.07 1.07
N TYR A 263 -42.12 -11.59 1.69
CA TYR A 263 -40.77 -11.06 1.53
C TYR A 263 -40.11 -11.61 0.26
N GLU A 264 -39.92 -10.76 -0.74
CA GLU A 264 -39.19 -11.11 -1.95
C GLU A 264 -37.67 -11.04 -1.75
N VAL A 265 -37.00 -12.16 -2.01
CA VAL A 265 -35.53 -12.24 -2.06
C VAL A 265 -35.08 -11.80 -3.46
N LYS A 266 -34.16 -10.82 -3.51
CA LYS A 266 -33.47 -10.41 -4.75
C LYS A 266 -32.26 -11.27 -5.02
#